data_AF-A0A5S3YLT4-F1
#
_entry.id   AF-A0A5S3YLT4-F1
#
_cell.length_a   1.000
_cell.length_b   1.000
_cell.length_c   1.000
_cell.angle_alpha   90.00
_cell.angle_beta   90.00
_cell.angle_gamma   90.00
#
_symmetry.space_group_name_H-M   'P 1'
#
loop_
_entity.id
_entity.type
_entity.pdbx_description
1 polymer ?
#
loop_
_entity_poly.entity_id
_entity_poly.type
_entity_poly.pdbx_seq_one_letter_code
_entity_poly.pdbx_strand_id
1 'polypeptide(L)' 'LDPKRVVIEVTEQDKVDDANLLLTTITHYRELGFQIAIDDLGAGYSGLKKWSELCPDYVKVDRYFIDHCDQSVVKR' A
#
# COMPACT_ATOMS: atom_id res chain seq x y z
N LEU A 1 -11.71 -10.36 -17.08
CA LEU A 1 -10.29 -10.54 -16.70
C LEU A 1 -10.27 -11.44 -15.48
N ASP A 2 -9.29 -12.33 -15.34
CA ASP A 2 -9.12 -13.09 -14.09
C ASP A 2 -8.78 -12.11 -12.95
N PRO A 3 -9.55 -12.07 -11.85
CA PRO A 3 -9.27 -11.18 -10.71
C PRO A 3 -7.83 -11.29 -10.18
N LYS A 4 -7.21 -12.47 -10.25
CA LYS A 4 -5.83 -12.70 -9.81
C LYS A 4 -4.78 -11.97 -10.67
N ARG A 5 -5.20 -11.40 -11.81
CA ARG A 5 -4.35 -10.60 -12.70
C ARG A 5 -4.57 -9.10 -12.51
N VAL A 6 -5.34 -8.71 -11.51
CA VAL A 6 -5.66 -7.31 -11.19
C VAL A 6 -5.23 -7.03 -9.76
N VAL A 7 -4.43 -5.98 -9.61
CA VAL A 7 -3.98 -5.46 -8.33
C VAL A 7 -4.70 -4.13 -8.09
N ILE A 8 -5.32 -4.01 -6.92
CA ILE A 8 -5.95 -2.76 -6.47
C ILE A 8 -4.94 -2.03 -5.58
N GLU A 9 -4.58 -0.81 -5.98
CA GLU A 9 -3.65 0.03 -5.23
C GLU A 9 -4.42 0.94 -4.26
N VAL A 10 -3.93 1.01 -3.02
CA VAL A 10 -4.43 1.92 -1.98
C VAL A 10 -3.34 2.94 -1.70
N THR A 11 -3.62 4.21 -1.96
CA THR A 11 -2.67 5.30 -1.76
C THR A 11 -2.63 5.74 -0.28
N GLU A 12 -1.45 6.11 0.21
CA GLU A 12 -1.33 6.60 1.59
C GLU A 12 -1.85 8.02 1.81
N GLN A 13 -1.85 8.83 0.75
CA GLN A 13 -2.09 10.27 0.77
C GLN A 13 -3.55 10.62 1.10
N ASP A 14 -4.49 9.75 0.74
CA ASP A 14 -5.89 9.98 1.07
C ASP A 14 -6.15 9.63 2.54
N LYS A 15 -6.76 10.60 3.25
CA LYS A 15 -7.26 10.37 4.59
C LYS A 15 -8.38 9.34 4.51
N VAL A 16 -8.17 8.22 5.18
CA VAL A 16 -9.19 7.21 5.37
C VAL A 16 -9.99 7.64 6.59
N ASP A 17 -11.10 8.32 6.35
CA ASP A 17 -11.99 8.78 7.43
C ASP A 17 -12.66 7.59 8.15
N ASP A 18 -12.85 6.46 7.45
CA ASP A 18 -13.40 5.23 8.00
C ASP A 18 -12.51 4.01 7.69
N ALA A 19 -11.66 3.66 8.65
CA ALA A 19 -10.76 2.51 8.54
C ALA A 19 -11.49 1.16 8.48
N ASN A 20 -12.66 1.05 9.10
CA ASN A 20 -13.45 -0.19 9.07
C ASN A 20 -14.06 -0.42 7.69
N LEU A 21 -14.54 0.64 7.05
CA LEU A 21 -15.03 0.57 5.67
C LEU A 21 -13.91 0.17 4.71
N LEU A 22 -12.70 0.72 4.88
CA LEU A 22 -11.55 0.32 4.07
C LEU A 22 -11.21 -1.17 4.24
N LEU A 23 -11.13 -1.66 5.48
CA LEU A 23 -10.80 -3.05 5.77
C LEU A 23 -11.86 -4.03 5.22
N THR A 24 -13.14 -3.71 5.39
CA THR A 24 -14.24 -4.53 4.85
C THR A 24 -14.26 -4.54 3.34
N THR A 25 -13.97 -3.39 2.69
CA THR A 25 -13.86 -3.28 1.23
C THR A 25 -12.69 -4.11 0.69
N ILE A 26 -11.51 -3.98 1.31
CA ILE A 26 -10.33 -4.77 0.95
C ILE A 26 -10.60 -6.27 1.09
N THR A 27 -11.21 -6.68 2.21
CA THR A 27 -11.54 -8.08 2.46
C THR A 27 -12.47 -8.62 1.39
N HIS A 28 -13.52 -7.86 1.04
CA HIS A 28 -14.46 -8.23 -0.02
C HIS A 28 -13.75 -8.47 -1.37
N TYR A 29 -12.85 -7.58 -1.78
CA TYR A 29 -12.14 -7.77 -3.05
C TYR A 29 -11.13 -8.92 -3.01
N ARG A 30 -10.50 -9.18 -1.86
CA ARG A 30 -9.66 -10.37 -1.70
C ARG A 30 -10.44 -11.67 -1.85
N GLU A 31 -11.65 -11.73 -1.29
CA GLU A 31 -12.55 -12.89 -1.43
C GLU A 31 -12.96 -13.12 -2.90
N LEU A 32 -13.06 -12.05 -3.69
CA LEU A 32 -13.27 -12.13 -5.15
C LEU A 32 -12.00 -12.52 -5.94
N GLY A 33 -10.84 -12.60 -5.28
CA GLY A 33 -9.58 -13.04 -5.87
C GLY A 33 -8.66 -11.92 -6.36
N PHE A 34 -8.95 -10.66 -6.06
CA PHE A 34 -8.06 -9.54 -6.34
C PHE A 34 -6.88 -9.50 -5.36
N GLN A 35 -5.78 -8.91 -5.80
CA GLN A 35 -4.62 -8.62 -4.96
C GLN A 35 -4.61 -7.15 -4.55
N ILE A 36 -3.98 -6.84 -3.42
CA ILE A 36 -3.94 -5.50 -2.86
C ILE A 36 -2.50 -5.00 -2.78
N ALA A 37 -2.27 -3.76 -3.18
CA ALA A 37 -1.01 -3.06 -3.00
C ALA A 37 -1.20 -1.78 -2.16
N ILE A 38 -0.19 -1.42 -1.38
CA ILE A 38 -0.07 -0.06 -0.83
C ILE A 38 0.87 0.74 -1.73
N ASP A 39 0.44 1.95 -2.10
CA ASP A 39 1.23 2.89 -2.90
C ASP A 39 1.93 3.96 -2.04
N ASP A 40 3.09 4.41 -2.51
CA ASP A 40 3.93 5.44 -1.89
C ASP A 40 4.18 5.25 -0.39
N LEU A 41 4.54 4.02 0.02
CA LEU A 41 4.87 3.71 1.41
C LEU A 41 6.00 4.60 1.90
N GLY A 42 5.71 5.39 2.94
CA GLY A 42 6.67 6.27 3.61
C GLY A 42 6.64 7.73 3.15
N ALA A 43 5.76 8.10 2.20
CA ALA A 43 5.48 9.50 1.86
C ALA A 43 4.67 10.22 2.96
N GLY A 44 3.91 9.45 3.77
CA GLY A 44 3.05 9.95 4.84
C GLY A 44 3.49 9.54 6.24
N TYR A 45 2.78 10.04 7.25
CA TYR A 45 3.09 9.81 8.68
C TYR A 45 2.68 8.43 9.22
N SER A 46 1.92 7.62 8.47
CA SER A 46 1.27 6.40 8.99
C SER A 46 1.44 5.14 8.14
N GLY A 47 2.39 5.14 7.20
CA GLY A 47 2.52 4.07 6.22
C GLY A 47 2.76 2.68 6.79
N LEU A 48 3.72 2.54 7.72
CA LEU A 48 3.99 1.25 8.37
C LEU A 48 2.81 0.72 9.20
N LYS A 49 2.02 1.63 9.79
CA LYS A 49 0.80 1.26 10.51
C LYS A 49 -0.26 0.73 9.54
N LYS A 50 -0.52 1.46 8.45
CA LYS A 50 -1.44 1.02 7.39
C LYS A 50 -0.99 -0.32 6.78
N TRP A 51 0.30 -0.51 6.53
CA TRP A 51 0.85 -1.79 6.07
C TRP A 51 0.53 -2.94 7.03
N SER A 52 0.75 -2.74 8.33
CA SER A 52 0.44 -3.75 9.34
C SER A 52 -1.05 -4.04 9.49
N GLU A 53 -1.92 -3.07 9.25
CA GLU A 53 -3.38 -3.24 9.37
C GLU A 53 -4.00 -3.89 8.11
N LEU A 54 -3.49 -3.52 6.93
CA LEU A 54 -4.03 -3.97 5.65
C LEU A 54 -3.41 -5.29 5.16
N CYS A 55 -2.20 -5.63 5.61
CA CYS A 55 -1.43 -6.80 5.19
C CYS A 55 -1.46 -7.02 3.66
N PRO A 56 -1.01 -6.04 2.84
CA PRO A 56 -1.12 -6.11 1.38
C PRO A 56 -0.23 -7.20 0.77
N ASP A 57 -0.58 -7.63 -0.44
CA ASP A 57 0.21 -8.57 -1.24
C ASP A 57 1.48 -7.91 -1.80
N TYR A 58 1.40 -6.60 -2.07
CA TYR A 58 2.50 -5.80 -2.59
C TYR A 58 2.64 -4.48 -1.85
N VAL A 59 3.85 -3.95 -1.87
CA VAL A 59 4.17 -2.62 -1.33
C VAL A 59 5.02 -1.89 -2.36
N LYS A 60 4.61 -0.67 -2.71
CA LYS A 60 5.40 0.24 -3.53
C LYS A 60 6.09 1.22 -2.58
N VAL A 61 7.42 1.19 -2.60
CA VAL A 61 8.25 2.10 -1.79
C VAL A 61 8.25 3.46 -2.49
N ASP A 62 7.98 4.53 -1.74
CA ASP A 62 7.96 5.88 -2.29
C ASP A 62 9.30 6.21 -2.99
N ARG A 63 9.20 6.88 -4.14
CA ARG A 63 10.35 7.22 -4.98
C ARG A 63 11.41 8.02 -4.22
N TYR A 64 11.04 8.84 -3.24
CA TYR A 64 11.97 9.55 -2.37
C TYR A 64 13.02 8.62 -1.77
N PHE A 65 12.65 7.41 -1.36
CA PHE A 65 13.60 6.47 -0.75
C PHE A 65 14.50 5.78 -1.77
N ILE A 66 14.00 5.56 -2.99
CA ILE A 66 14.73 4.87 -4.05
C ILE A 66 15.66 5.84 -4.80
N ASP A 67 15.24 7.09 -4.97
CA ASP A 67 15.98 8.08 -5.73
C ASP A 67 17.34 8.41 -5.07
N HIS A 68 18.41 8.14 -5.82
CA HIS A 68 19.81 8.29 -5.40
C HIS A 68 20.14 7.56 -4.08
N CYS A 69 19.47 6.43 -3.81
CA CYS A 69 19.66 5.68 -2.57
C CYS A 69 21.09 5.15 -2.40
N ASP A 70 21.75 4.83 -3.50
CA ASP A 70 23.15 4.40 -3.59
C ASP A 70 24.14 5.46 -3.08
N GLN A 71 23.75 6.74 -3.13
CA GLN A 71 24.58 7.89 -2.75
C GLN A 71 24.28 8.42 -1.34
N SER A 72 23.23 7.90 -0.68
CA SER A 72 22.82 8.35 0.64
C SER A 72 23.09 7.29 1.69
N VAL A 73 23.96 7.60 2.67
CA VAL A 73 24.28 6.71 3.81
C VAL A 73 23.02 6.36 4.63
N VAL A 74 21.98 7.19 4.57
CA VAL A 74 20.71 6.98 5.30
C VAL A 74 19.72 6.14 4.50
N LYS A 75 19.79 6.14 3.16
CA LYS A 75 18.86 5.39 2.28
C LYS A 75 19.46 4.06 1.76
N ARG A 76 20.77 3.84 1.95
CA ARG A 76 21.50 2.63 1.54
C ARG A 76 21.19 1.43 2.43
#